data_AF-R6ZVS5-F1
#
_entry.id   AF-R6ZVS5-F1
#
_cell.length_a   1.000
_cell.length_b   1.000
_cell.length_c   1.000
_cell.angle_alpha   90.00
_cell.angle_beta   90.00
_cell.angle_gamma   90.00
#
_symmetry.space_group_name_H-M   'P 1'
#
loop_
_entity.id
_entity.type
_entity.pdbx_description
1 polymer ?
#
loop_
_entity_poly.entity_id
_entity_poly.type
_entity_poly.pdbx_seq_one_letter_code
_entity_poly.pdbx_strand_id
1 'polypeptide(L)' 'MSTDIELITIRECTQLIPGLSYYTVRSLIERSKIQAFRTGKGKGGKILVYKKSFLEFFENGGETPVKQQSTS' A
#
# COMPACT_ATOMS: atom_id res chain seq x y z
N MET A 1 7.94 -3.69 21.77
CA MET A 1 6.98 -3.42 20.69
C MET A 1 7.76 -3.51 19.40
N SER A 2 7.75 -4.66 18.72
CA SER A 2 8.54 -4.84 17.50
C SER A 2 7.97 -3.94 16.40
N THR A 3 8.71 -2.89 16.07
CA THR A 3 8.45 -2.02 14.92
C THR A 3 8.97 -2.70 13.66
N ASP A 4 8.49 -3.91 13.38
CA ASP A 4 8.89 -4.63 12.17
C ASP A 4 8.20 -3.98 10.97
N ILE A 5 8.98 -3.20 10.24
CA ILE A 5 8.55 -2.55 9.01
C ILE A 5 8.53 -3.62 7.92
N GLU A 6 7.34 -4.13 7.60
CA GLU A 6 7.16 -5.05 6.48
C GLU A 6 6.75 -4.31 5.21
N LEU A 7 7.57 -4.49 4.17
CA LEU A 7 7.36 -3.94 2.84
C LEU A 7 7.18 -5.08 1.84
N ILE A 8 6.21 -4.93 0.95
CA ILE A 8 5.90 -5.90 -0.09
C ILE A 8 5.80 -5.22 -1.44
N THR A 9 6.07 -5.94 -2.50
CA THR A 9 5.86 -5.49 -3.87
C THR A 9 4.39 -5.58 -4.27
N ILE A 10 4.01 -4.85 -5.33
CA ILE A 10 2.65 -4.95 -5.89
C ILE A 10 2.30 -6.41 -6.27
N ARG A 11 3.26 -7.21 -6.73
CA ARG A 11 3.00 -8.62 -7.08
C ARG A 11 2.64 -9.44 -5.84
N GLU A 12 3.32 -9.22 -4.74
CA GLU A 12 3.00 -9.88 -3.47
C GLU A 12 1.64 -9.40 -2.93
N CYS A 13 1.28 -8.13 -3.10
CA CYS A 13 -0.08 -7.65 -2.79
C CYS A 13 -1.16 -8.46 -3.52
N THR A 14 -0.97 -8.78 -4.80
CA THR A 14 -1.93 -9.60 -5.58
C THR A 14 -1.99 -11.06 -5.14
N GLN A 15 -0.95 -11.56 -4.46
CA GLN A 15 -0.92 -12.91 -3.90
C GLN A 15 -1.55 -12.96 -2.51
N LEU A 16 -1.47 -11.88 -1.73
CA LEU A 16 -2.07 -11.78 -0.41
C LEU A 16 -3.60 -11.75 -0.45
N ILE A 17 -4.18 -11.07 -1.45
CA ILE A 17 -5.62 -10.94 -1.60
C ILE A 17 -6.04 -11.49 -2.97
N PRO A 18 -6.53 -12.75 -3.02
CA PRO A 18 -7.05 -13.34 -4.25
C PRO A 18 -8.16 -12.47 -4.85
N GLY A 19 -8.13 -12.29 -6.17
CA GLY A 19 -9.07 -11.43 -6.91
C GLY A 19 -8.59 -9.99 -7.11
N LEU A 20 -7.48 -9.58 -6.49
CA LEU A 20 -6.90 -8.25 -6.70
C LEU A 20 -5.94 -8.25 -7.90
N SER A 21 -6.17 -7.35 -8.86
CA SER A 21 -5.25 -7.19 -9.99
C SER A 21 -4.08 -6.26 -9.68
N TYR A 22 -2.97 -6.45 -10.38
CA TYR A 22 -1.81 -5.55 -10.31
C TYR A 22 -2.20 -4.08 -10.56
N TYR A 23 -3.07 -3.85 -11.55
CA TYR A 23 -3.55 -2.52 -11.92
C TYR A 23 -4.42 -1.89 -10.83
N THR A 24 -5.23 -2.70 -10.14
CA THR A 24 -6.04 -2.24 -9.01
C THR A 24 -5.15 -1.75 -7.88
N VAL A 25 -4.16 -2.54 -7.45
CA VAL A 25 -3.20 -2.13 -6.40
C VAL A 25 -2.50 -0.83 -6.81
N ARG A 26 -2.03 -0.76 -8.05
CA ARG A 26 -1.36 0.44 -8.58
C ARG A 26 -2.27 1.67 -8.54
N SER A 27 -3.53 1.53 -8.95
CA SER A 27 -4.52 2.62 -8.91
C SER A 27 -4.78 3.10 -7.48
N LEU A 28 -4.83 2.20 -6.50
CA LEU A 28 -4.98 2.55 -5.09
C LEU A 28 -3.79 3.37 -4.57
N ILE A 29 -2.57 3.01 -4.97
CA ILE A 29 -1.35 3.74 -4.62
C ILE A 29 -1.34 5.12 -5.29
N GLU A 30 -1.66 5.20 -6.59
CA GLU A 30 -1.73 6.47 -7.33
C GLU A 30 -2.78 7.42 -6.75
N ARG A 31 -3.88 6.88 -6.21
CA ARG A 31 -4.92 7.62 -5.48
C ARG A 31 -4.56 7.90 -4.01
N SER A 32 -3.34 7.59 -3.58
CA SER A 32 -2.86 7.77 -2.20
C SER A 32 -3.73 7.08 -1.14
N LYS A 33 -4.40 5.98 -1.50
CA LYS A 33 -5.25 5.19 -0.59
C LYS A 33 -4.43 4.25 0.28
N ILE A 34 -3.25 3.86 -0.19
CA ILE A 34 -2.36 2.92 0.48
C ILE A 34 -0.95 3.52 0.49
N GLN A 35 -0.25 3.39 1.61
CA GLN A 35 1.11 3.91 1.73
C GLN A 35 2.09 3.04 0.94
N ALA A 36 2.82 3.68 0.03
CA ALA A 36 3.86 3.05 -0.76
C ALA A 36 4.93 4.06 -1.15
N PHE A 37 6.11 3.57 -1.51
CA PHE A 37 7.18 4.38 -2.08
C PHE A 37 7.89 3.64 -3.20
N ARG A 38 8.62 4.41 -4.01
CA ARG A 38 9.32 3.91 -5.18
C ARG A 38 10.81 3.83 -4.88
N THR A 39 11.43 2.68 -5.13
CA THR A 39 12.85 2.46 -4.78
C THR A 39 13.83 2.90 -5.86
N GLY A 40 13.37 3.05 -7.11
CA GLY A 40 14.22 3.42 -8.25
C GLY A 40 13.80 4.74 -8.92
N LYS A 41 14.79 5.47 -9.45
CA LYS A 41 14.59 6.75 -10.17
C LYS A 41 13.95 6.59 -11.57
N GLY A 42 14.06 5.42 -12.21
CA GLY A 42 13.59 5.18 -13.60
C GLY A 42 12.29 4.37 -13.71
N LYS A 43 11.63 4.34 -14.87
CA LYS A 43 10.32 3.67 -15.10
C LYS A 43 10.23 2.19 -14.67
N GLY A 44 11.34 1.47 -14.56
CA GLY A 44 11.42 0.10 -14.05
C GLY A 44 11.58 -0.06 -12.53
N GLY A 45 11.69 1.03 -11.77
CA GLY A 45 11.80 0.99 -10.32
C GLY A 45 10.62 0.27 -9.66
N LYS A 46 10.92 -0.66 -8.75
CA LYS A 46 9.90 -1.37 -7.97
C LYS A 46 9.16 -0.40 -7.06
N ILE A 47 7.89 -0.69 -6.82
CA ILE A 47 7.07 -0.01 -5.82
C ILE A 47 6.99 -0.94 -4.62
N LEU A 48 7.37 -0.42 -3.46
CA LEU A 48 7.25 -1.08 -2.17
C LEU A 48 6.05 -0.48 -1.45
N VAL A 49 5.17 -1.35 -0.98
CA VAL A 49 3.93 -1.05 -0.28
C VAL A 49 4.11 -1.45 1.17
N TYR A 50 3.69 -0.61 2.11
CA TYR A 50 3.63 -1.00 3.51
C TYR A 50 2.52 -2.03 3.67
N LYS A 51 2.88 -3.27 4.04
CA LYS A 51 1.94 -4.38 4.15
C LYS A 51 0.80 -4.05 5.12
N LYS A 52 1.13 -3.42 6.26
CA LYS A 52 0.15 -2.98 7.25
C LYS A 52 -0.90 -2.03 6.66
N SER A 53 -0.47 -0.95 6.02
CA SER A 53 -1.39 0.01 5.37
C SER A 53 -2.24 -0.65 4.27
N PHE A 54 -1.67 -1.60 3.54
CA PHE A 54 -2.39 -2.34 2.51
C PHE A 54 -3.51 -3.21 3.11
N LEU A 55 -3.22 -4.00 4.14
CA LEU A 55 -4.21 -4.86 4.79
C LEU A 55 -5.28 -4.03 5.50
N GLU A 56 -4.89 -3.01 6.26
CA GLU A 56 -5.82 -2.11 6.97
C GLU A 56 -6.83 -1.46 6.01
N PHE A 57 -6.41 -1.07 4.80
CA PHE A 57 -7.32 -0.50 3.81
C PHE A 57 -8.46 -1.46 3.43
N PHE A 58 -8.17 -2.75 3.25
CA PHE A 58 -9.18 -3.74 2.89
C PHE A 58 -9.98 -4.24 4.09
N GLU A 59 -9.36 -4.36 5.26
CA GLU A 59 -10.05 -4.68 6.52
C GLU A 59 -11.08 -3.61 6.87
N ASN A 60 -10.78 -2.33 6.59
CA ASN A 60 -11.71 -1.21 6.76
C ASN A 60 -12.67 -1.01 5.57
N GLY A 61 -12.87 -2.01 4.70
CA GLY A 61 -13.86 -1.95 3.63
C GLY A 61 -13.53 -1.00 2.47
N GLY A 62 -12.26 -0.63 2.29
CA GLY A 62 -11.82 0.30 1.24
C GLY A 62 -11.81 1.77 1.67
N GLU A 63 -11.94 2.02 2.97
CA GLU A 63 -11.79 3.36 3.53
C GLU A 63 -10.32 3.65 3.82
N THR A 64 -9.90 4.87 3.52
CA THR A 64 -8.55 5.31 3.82
C THR A 64 -8.51 5.63 5.30
N PRO A 65 -7.54 5.12 6.09
CA PRO A 65 -7.40 5.57 7.47
C PRO A 65 -7.21 7.08 7.42
N VAL A 66 -8.18 7.82 7.98
CA VAL A 66 -8.13 9.27 8.10
C VAL A 66 -6.82 9.55 8.81
N LYS A 67 -5.84 10.12 8.08
CA LYS A 67 -4.71 10.76 8.74
C LYS A 67 -5.36 11.78 9.65
N GLN A 68 -5.35 11.50 10.97
CA GLN A 68 -5.62 12.52 11.97
C GLN A 68 -4.62 13.62 11.64
N GLN A 69 -5.09 14.63 10.91
CA GLN A 69 -4.40 15.89 10.80
C GLN A 69 -4.35 16.36 12.24
N SER A 70 -3.16 16.26 12.84
CA SER A 70 -2.84 17.02 14.02
C SER A 70 -3.08 18.48 13.63
N THR A 71 -4.27 18.97 13.95
CA THR A 71 -4.55 20.38 14.11
C THR A 71 -3.62 20.85 15.22
N SER A 72 -2.64 21.66 14.84
CA SER A 72 -1.92 22.57 15.73
C SER A 72 -1.77 23.87 14.96
#